data_AF-A0A950PFR2-F1
#
_entry.id   AF-A0A950PFR2-F1
#
_cell.length_a   1.000
_cell.length_b   1.000
_cell.length_c   1.000
_cell.angle_alpha   90.00
_cell.angle_beta   90.00
_cell.angle_gamma   90.00
#
_symmetry.space_group_name_H-M   'P 1'
#
loop_
_entity.id
_entity.type
_entity.pdbx_description
1 polymer ?
#
loop_
_entity_poly.entity_id
_entity_poly.type
_entity_poly.pdbx_seq_one_letter_code
_entity_poly.pdbx_strand_id
1 'polypeptide(L)'
;MFGLFRSGRNLARLVRIGLTLARHDALFPLGAIAGAAPVLRLTRPLRRNDRGRGRPGERLAAALTELGPSFIKLGQMLSTRADLLGDEITEDLTQLQDRLPPFPAAQARALIEAEFERPLRELFASFDDAPVAAASIAQVHFAVTTDGVEVAVKVLRPGIARAMARDLELFLWLARLAERTQPALRRLKPVEVVETFAQSVQLEMDLRFEAAAASELAENFAGDTSFRVPRIDWVRTGRTVLTTERIGGIRVDDRAALVAAGHDVDAILRNAASAFFKQVFRDGFFHADLHPGNMFVDADGALAVVDFGIMGRLDRQTRYYLADMLIGFLSGDYRRVAEVHFEAGYVPRRRSIDAFTQACRSIGEPILGKPLSEISIARLLGQLFHVTEQFDMETQPQLLLLQKTLVQAEAIGRRLDPQANIWVLARPLIETWVRDNRGPEARLQLAL
;
A
#
# COMPACT_ATOMS: atom_id res chain seq x y z
N MET A 1 28.11 -25.32 18.29
CA MET A 1 27.48 -26.44 17.54
C MET A 1 26.14 -26.09 16.86
N PHE A 2 25.47 -24.98 17.22
CA PHE A 2 24.21 -24.54 16.58
C PHE A 2 24.36 -23.77 15.24
N GLY A 3 25.57 -23.34 14.88
CA GLY A 3 25.84 -22.58 13.65
C GLY A 3 25.91 -23.42 12.37
N LEU A 4 26.47 -24.64 12.41
CA LEU A 4 26.64 -25.47 11.20
C LEU A 4 25.33 -26.04 10.66
N PHE A 5 24.40 -26.45 11.53
CA PHE A 5 23.10 -27.00 11.11
C PHE A 5 22.16 -25.94 10.52
N ARG A 6 22.24 -24.67 10.99
CA ARG A 6 21.54 -23.54 10.38
C ARG A 6 22.05 -23.27 8.96
N SER A 7 23.36 -23.37 8.75
CA SER A 7 23.99 -23.15 7.43
C SER A 7 23.56 -24.18 6.38
N GLY A 8 23.39 -25.46 6.73
CA GLY A 8 23.00 -26.52 5.78
C GLY A 8 21.55 -26.38 5.25
N ARG A 9 20.59 -26.07 6.13
CA ARG A 9 19.19 -25.82 5.74
C ARG A 9 19.06 -24.54 4.90
N ASN A 10 19.77 -23.48 5.29
CA ASN A 10 19.81 -22.24 4.51
C ASN A 10 20.44 -22.48 3.14
N LEU A 11 21.48 -23.31 3.04
CA LEU A 11 22.13 -23.64 1.77
C LEU A 11 21.19 -24.35 0.79
N ALA A 12 20.44 -25.37 1.23
CA ALA A 12 19.46 -26.05 0.38
C ALA A 12 18.36 -25.09 -0.13
N ARG A 13 17.93 -24.15 0.72
CA ARG A 13 16.96 -23.12 0.37
C ARG A 13 17.52 -22.09 -0.60
N LEU A 14 18.76 -21.66 -0.41
CA LEU A 14 19.48 -20.80 -1.36
C LEU A 14 19.64 -21.46 -2.72
N VAL A 15 19.90 -22.78 -2.76
CA VAL A 15 19.92 -23.54 -4.01
C VAL A 15 18.54 -23.49 -4.67
N ARG A 16 17.44 -23.76 -3.94
CA ARG A 16 16.08 -23.65 -4.49
C ARG A 16 15.79 -22.24 -5.03
N ILE A 17 16.11 -21.20 -4.27
CA ILE A 17 15.91 -19.80 -4.68
C ILE A 17 16.73 -19.49 -5.93
N GLY A 18 18.01 -19.86 -5.94
CA GLY A 18 18.89 -19.69 -7.08
C GLY A 18 18.42 -20.46 -8.31
N LEU A 19 17.85 -21.66 -8.14
CA LEU A 19 17.27 -22.45 -9.22
C LEU A 19 16.02 -21.78 -9.80
N THR A 20 15.11 -21.28 -8.95
CA THR A 20 13.91 -20.56 -9.41
C THR A 20 14.30 -19.26 -10.13
N LEU A 21 15.20 -18.45 -9.56
CA LEU A 21 15.72 -17.26 -10.23
C LEU A 21 16.43 -17.59 -11.56
N ALA A 22 17.17 -18.70 -11.63
CA ALA A 22 17.80 -19.15 -12.88
C ALA A 22 16.80 -19.56 -13.96
N ARG A 23 15.71 -20.24 -13.58
CA ARG A 23 14.64 -20.63 -14.50
C ARG A 23 13.96 -19.43 -15.17
N HIS A 24 13.86 -18.32 -14.44
CA HIS A 24 13.29 -17.06 -14.93
C HIS A 24 14.32 -16.09 -15.51
N ASP A 25 15.60 -16.45 -15.61
CA ASP A 25 16.68 -15.52 -16.03
C ASP A 25 16.72 -14.22 -15.18
N ALA A 26 16.47 -14.37 -13.88
CA ALA A 26 16.40 -13.33 -12.87
C ALA A 26 17.56 -13.40 -11.85
N LEU A 27 18.71 -13.95 -12.26
CA LEU A 27 19.91 -14.06 -11.41
C LEU A 27 20.71 -12.75 -11.29
N PHE A 28 20.38 -11.73 -12.10
CA PHE A 28 21.11 -10.46 -12.13
C PHE A 28 21.20 -9.74 -10.77
N PRO A 29 20.20 -9.77 -9.85
CA PRO A 29 20.34 -9.17 -8.53
C PRO A 29 21.40 -9.89 -7.66
N LEU A 30 21.61 -11.19 -7.90
CA LEU A 30 22.62 -11.98 -7.19
C LEU A 30 24.04 -11.77 -7.73
N GLY A 31 24.20 -11.23 -8.94
CA GLY A 31 25.50 -10.90 -9.52
C GLY A 31 26.25 -9.84 -8.72
N ALA A 32 25.52 -8.99 -7.99
CA ALA A 32 26.07 -7.97 -7.10
C ALA A 32 26.49 -8.52 -5.73
N ILE A 33 26.13 -9.74 -5.33
CA ILE A 33 26.40 -10.28 -3.99
C ILE A 33 27.63 -11.20 -4.00
N ALA A 34 28.70 -10.80 -3.31
CA ALA A 34 29.92 -11.58 -3.15
C ALA A 34 29.61 -12.91 -2.43
N GLY A 35 29.92 -14.03 -3.08
CA GLY A 35 29.60 -15.39 -2.58
C GLY A 35 28.49 -16.10 -3.34
N ALA A 36 27.77 -15.43 -4.25
CA ALA A 36 26.80 -16.07 -5.14
C ALA A 36 27.45 -16.90 -6.27
N ALA A 37 28.77 -16.77 -6.49
CA ALA A 37 29.50 -17.42 -7.58
C ALA A 37 29.34 -18.96 -7.67
N PRO A 38 29.34 -19.74 -6.57
CA PRO A 38 29.08 -21.18 -6.64
C PRO A 38 27.64 -21.49 -7.08
N VAL A 39 26.66 -20.72 -6.58
CA VAL A 39 25.25 -20.86 -6.96
C VAL A 39 25.06 -20.50 -8.44
N LEU A 40 25.61 -19.37 -8.88
CA LEU A 40 25.61 -18.92 -10.29
C LEU A 40 26.28 -19.94 -11.23
N ARG A 41 27.33 -20.64 -10.78
CA ARG A 41 28.00 -21.71 -11.55
C ARG A 41 27.18 -22.99 -11.60
N LEU A 42 26.54 -23.38 -10.50
CA LEU A 42 25.72 -24.60 -10.39
C LEU A 42 24.38 -24.49 -11.12
N THR A 43 23.80 -23.29 -11.21
CA THR A 43 22.50 -23.06 -11.86
C THR A 43 22.61 -22.65 -13.34
N ARG A 44 23.83 -22.36 -13.82
CA ARG A 44 24.14 -21.99 -15.22
C ARG A 44 23.57 -22.93 -16.30
N PRO A 45 23.58 -24.28 -16.14
CA PRO A 45 23.02 -25.18 -17.16
C PRO A 45 21.49 -25.28 -17.13
N LEU A 46 20.83 -24.80 -16.07
CA LEU A 46 19.36 -24.79 -15.93
C LEU A 46 18.72 -23.48 -16.40
N ARG A 47 19.55 -22.53 -16.83
CA ARG A 47 19.13 -21.31 -17.48
C ARG A 47 18.48 -21.69 -18.80
N ARG A 48 17.15 -21.57 -18.90
CA ARG A 48 16.46 -21.77 -20.18
C ARG A 48 17.02 -20.76 -21.18
N ASN A 49 17.42 -21.24 -22.35
CA ASN A 49 17.90 -20.41 -23.45
C ASN A 49 16.75 -19.68 -24.18
N ASP A 50 15.51 -19.90 -23.75
CA ASP A 50 14.44 -18.96 -24.02
C ASP A 50 14.78 -17.68 -23.28
N ARG A 51 15.19 -16.66 -24.03
CA ARG A 51 15.15 -15.26 -23.62
C ARG A 51 13.76 -15.04 -23.03
N GLY A 52 13.63 -15.12 -21.70
CA GLY A 52 12.33 -15.06 -21.03
C GLY A 52 11.59 -13.85 -21.58
N ARG A 53 10.42 -14.08 -22.20
CA ARG A 53 9.62 -12.98 -22.74
C ARG A 53 9.37 -11.99 -21.61
N GLY A 54 9.87 -10.76 -21.77
CA GLY A 54 9.66 -9.70 -20.81
C GLY A 54 10.93 -9.00 -20.34
N ARG A 55 10.73 -7.81 -19.76
CA ARG A 55 11.78 -6.96 -19.19
C ARG A 55 12.40 -7.61 -17.94
N PRO A 56 13.62 -7.21 -17.52
CA PRO A 56 14.29 -7.79 -16.36
C PRO A 56 13.45 -7.83 -15.07
N GLY A 57 12.66 -6.80 -14.79
CA GLY A 57 11.82 -6.78 -13.59
C GLY A 57 10.58 -7.65 -13.71
N GLU A 58 9.99 -7.81 -14.90
CA GLU A 58 8.89 -8.76 -15.14
C GLU A 58 9.32 -10.21 -14.86
N ARG A 59 10.54 -10.56 -15.28
CA ARG A 59 11.14 -11.87 -15.00
C ARG A 59 11.40 -12.07 -13.51
N LEU A 60 11.86 -11.03 -12.82
CA LEU A 60 12.03 -11.07 -11.36
C LEU A 60 10.67 -11.22 -10.67
N ALA A 61 9.64 -10.49 -11.08
CA ALA A 61 8.27 -10.59 -10.56
C ALA A 61 7.71 -12.01 -10.68
N ALA A 62 7.90 -12.66 -11.84
CA ALA A 62 7.49 -14.05 -12.05
C ALA A 62 8.22 -15.01 -11.11
N ALA A 63 9.53 -14.83 -10.91
CA ALA A 63 10.32 -15.64 -9.98
C ALA A 63 9.87 -15.44 -8.52
N LEU A 64 9.62 -14.20 -8.10
CA LEU A 64 9.15 -13.89 -6.74
C LEU A 64 7.76 -14.48 -6.48
N THR A 65 6.87 -14.45 -7.48
CA THR A 65 5.55 -15.12 -7.41
C THR A 65 5.68 -16.63 -7.22
N GLU A 66 6.57 -17.30 -7.96
CA GLU A 66 6.82 -18.75 -7.80
C GLU A 66 7.43 -19.09 -6.43
N LEU A 67 8.28 -18.22 -5.88
CA LEU A 67 8.88 -18.39 -4.56
C LEU A 67 7.89 -18.19 -3.41
N GLY A 68 6.77 -17.50 -3.67
CA GLY A 68 5.61 -17.43 -2.80
C GLY A 68 5.47 -16.12 -2.00
N PRO A 69 4.57 -16.08 -1.01
CA PRO A 69 4.09 -14.85 -0.37
C PRO A 69 5.20 -13.93 0.18
N SER A 70 6.21 -14.49 0.82
CA SER A 70 7.31 -13.71 1.41
C SER A 70 8.14 -12.98 0.36
N PHE A 71 8.30 -13.59 -0.81
CA PHE A 71 9.05 -13.02 -1.94
C PHE A 71 8.20 -12.03 -2.72
N ILE A 72 6.89 -12.25 -2.83
CA ILE A 72 5.94 -11.27 -3.36
C ILE A 72 6.02 -9.98 -2.54
N LYS A 73 5.89 -10.08 -1.21
CA LYS A 73 5.98 -8.92 -0.32
C LYS A 73 7.37 -8.26 -0.34
N LEU A 74 8.44 -9.05 -0.41
CA LEU A 74 9.79 -8.50 -0.58
C LEU A 74 9.90 -7.72 -1.90
N GLY A 75 9.34 -8.24 -3.01
CA GLY A 75 9.31 -7.56 -4.30
C GLY A 75 8.55 -6.24 -4.26
N GLN A 76 7.38 -6.21 -3.61
CA GLN A 76 6.59 -4.99 -3.42
C GLN A 76 7.31 -3.94 -2.57
N MET A 77 8.06 -4.36 -1.55
CA MET A 77 8.90 -3.43 -0.79
C MET A 77 10.09 -2.93 -1.63
N LEU A 78 10.70 -3.80 -2.43
CA LEU A 78 11.82 -3.42 -3.29
C LEU A 78 11.37 -2.56 -4.48
N SER A 79 10.10 -2.62 -4.88
CA SER A 79 9.54 -1.75 -5.92
C SER A 79 9.37 -0.29 -5.48
N THR A 80 9.76 0.06 -4.25
CA THR A 80 9.87 1.46 -3.79
C THR A 80 11.32 1.90 -3.60
N ARG A 81 12.29 1.07 -4.02
CA ARG A 81 13.73 1.24 -3.77
C ARG A 81 14.53 1.23 -5.08
N ALA A 82 14.32 2.26 -5.88
CA ALA A 82 15.06 2.49 -7.12
C ALA A 82 16.59 2.52 -6.90
N ASP A 83 17.04 2.98 -5.73
CA ASP A 83 18.45 2.97 -5.32
C ASP A 83 19.06 1.56 -5.24
N LEU A 84 18.25 0.51 -5.10
CA LEU A 84 18.69 -0.89 -5.00
C LEU A 84 18.62 -1.65 -6.32
N LEU A 85 17.55 -1.46 -7.09
CA LEU A 85 17.27 -2.27 -8.30
C LEU A 85 17.33 -1.47 -9.60
N GLY A 86 17.45 -0.15 -9.55
CA GLY A 86 17.31 0.74 -10.70
C GLY A 86 15.84 0.97 -11.08
N ASP A 87 15.58 2.07 -11.78
CA ASP A 87 14.23 2.53 -12.09
C ASP A 87 13.43 1.52 -12.91
N GLU A 88 14.03 0.96 -13.96
CA GLU A 88 13.36 0.01 -14.86
C GLU A 88 12.83 -1.25 -14.14
N ILE A 89 13.64 -1.85 -13.26
CA ILE A 89 13.22 -3.05 -12.51
C ILE A 89 12.19 -2.68 -11.45
N THR A 90 12.35 -1.52 -10.82
CA THR A 90 11.45 -1.01 -9.79
C THR A 90 10.05 -0.77 -10.37
N GLU A 91 9.97 -0.13 -11.54
CA GLU A 91 8.73 0.06 -12.29
C GLU A 91 8.06 -1.27 -12.64
N ASP A 92 8.79 -2.22 -13.20
CA ASP A 92 8.24 -3.54 -13.54
C ASP A 92 7.71 -4.29 -12.31
N LEU A 93 8.40 -4.20 -11.16
CA LEU A 93 7.97 -4.83 -9.90
C LEU A 93 6.71 -4.20 -9.31
N THR A 94 6.34 -2.96 -9.69
CA THR A 94 5.05 -2.39 -9.27
C THR A 94 3.85 -3.19 -9.79
N GLN A 95 4.04 -3.97 -10.86
CA GLN A 95 3.02 -4.85 -11.43
C GLN A 95 2.89 -6.18 -10.70
N LEU A 96 3.67 -6.41 -9.64
CA LEU A 96 3.65 -7.64 -8.87
C LEU A 96 2.33 -7.76 -8.10
N GLN A 97 1.40 -8.51 -8.70
CA GLN A 97 0.05 -8.67 -8.16
C GLN A 97 0.06 -9.53 -6.88
N ASP A 98 -0.74 -9.08 -5.93
CA ASP A 98 -0.98 -9.82 -4.69
C ASP A 98 -2.11 -10.86 -4.86
N ARG A 99 -2.00 -11.75 -5.85
CA ARG A 99 -2.99 -12.79 -6.13
C ARG A 99 -2.34 -14.16 -6.18
N LEU A 100 -2.86 -15.08 -5.39
CA LEU A 100 -2.42 -16.47 -5.36
C LEU A 100 -3.63 -17.40 -5.41
N PRO A 101 -3.47 -18.62 -5.95
CA PRO A 101 -4.55 -19.61 -5.92
C PRO A 101 -5.12 -19.80 -4.51
N PRO A 102 -6.45 -20.00 -4.37
CA PRO A 102 -7.04 -20.27 -3.08
C PRO A 102 -6.55 -21.59 -2.51
N PHE A 103 -6.50 -21.70 -1.19
CA PHE A 103 -6.29 -22.96 -0.49
C PHE A 103 -7.63 -23.67 -0.22
N PRO A 104 -7.63 -25.00 -0.02
CA PRO A 104 -8.86 -25.79 0.11
C PRO A 104 -9.77 -25.30 1.25
N ALA A 105 -11.08 -25.25 1.00
CA ALA A 105 -12.07 -24.80 1.98
C ALA A 105 -12.02 -25.61 3.29
N ALA A 106 -11.76 -26.91 3.22
CA ALA A 106 -11.59 -27.75 4.41
C ALA A 106 -10.48 -27.23 5.35
N GLN A 107 -9.40 -26.65 4.80
CA GLN A 107 -8.35 -26.04 5.61
C GLN A 107 -8.81 -24.70 6.20
N ALA A 108 -9.58 -23.89 5.46
CA ALA A 108 -10.16 -22.66 6.00
C ALA A 108 -11.09 -22.95 7.18
N ARG A 109 -11.99 -23.94 7.03
CA ARG A 109 -12.88 -24.39 8.11
C ARG A 109 -12.09 -24.83 9.34
N ALA A 110 -11.09 -25.70 9.17
CA ALA A 110 -10.26 -26.17 10.27
C ALA A 110 -9.47 -25.04 10.96
N LEU A 111 -9.01 -24.03 10.22
CA LEU A 111 -8.32 -22.87 10.78
C LEU A 111 -9.28 -22.00 11.60
N ILE A 112 -10.50 -21.77 11.11
CA ILE A 112 -11.53 -21.04 11.85
C ILE A 112 -11.88 -21.77 13.14
N GLU A 113 -12.13 -23.08 13.06
CA GLU A 113 -12.45 -23.89 14.24
C GLU A 113 -11.32 -23.90 15.27
N ALA A 114 -10.06 -23.95 14.81
CA ALA A 114 -8.90 -23.89 15.68
C ALA A 114 -8.69 -22.50 16.33
N GLU A 115 -9.00 -21.41 15.63
CA GLU A 115 -8.88 -20.05 16.18
C GLU A 115 -9.89 -19.79 17.31
N PHE A 116 -11.12 -20.29 17.17
CA PHE A 116 -12.19 -20.04 18.14
C PHE A 116 -12.48 -21.22 19.09
N GLU A 117 -11.75 -22.32 18.95
CA GLU A 117 -11.93 -23.57 19.71
C GLU A 117 -13.38 -24.09 19.70
N ARG A 118 -14.09 -23.84 18.59
CA ARG A 118 -15.52 -24.14 18.41
C ARG A 118 -15.79 -24.69 17.02
N PRO A 119 -16.73 -25.62 16.85
CA PRO A 119 -17.07 -26.15 15.53
C PRO A 119 -17.72 -25.06 14.67
N LEU A 120 -17.48 -25.09 13.36
CA LEU A 120 -17.90 -24.02 12.45
C LEU A 120 -19.41 -23.77 12.47
N ARG A 121 -20.20 -24.84 12.64
CA ARG A 121 -21.67 -24.80 12.74
C ARG A 121 -22.21 -24.02 13.94
N GLU A 122 -21.40 -23.80 14.97
CA GLU A 122 -21.75 -22.96 16.11
C GLU A 122 -21.38 -21.49 15.91
N LEU A 123 -20.52 -21.20 14.92
CA LEU A 123 -20.10 -19.85 14.57
C LEU A 123 -20.99 -19.30 13.43
N PHE A 124 -21.29 -20.13 12.43
CA PHE A 124 -22.01 -19.72 11.23
C PHE A 124 -23.16 -20.68 10.91
N ALA A 125 -24.30 -20.12 10.51
CA ALA A 125 -25.44 -20.87 9.97
C ALA A 125 -25.12 -21.45 8.58
N SER A 126 -24.36 -20.71 7.77
CA SER A 126 -23.84 -21.17 6.48
C SER A 126 -22.46 -20.57 6.21
N PHE A 127 -21.64 -21.29 5.42
CA PHE A 127 -20.30 -20.87 5.03
C PHE A 127 -20.05 -21.35 3.60
N ASP A 128 -19.70 -20.42 2.71
CA ASP A 128 -19.40 -20.72 1.30
C ASP A 128 -17.99 -21.30 1.17
N ASP A 129 -17.88 -22.49 0.59
CA ASP A 129 -16.59 -23.13 0.35
C ASP A 129 -15.82 -22.45 -0.79
N ALA A 130 -16.51 -21.77 -1.71
CA ALA A 130 -15.85 -20.98 -2.74
C ALA A 130 -15.39 -19.63 -2.13
N PRO A 131 -14.08 -19.33 -2.14
CA PRO A 131 -13.61 -18.03 -1.68
C PRO A 131 -13.97 -16.94 -2.70
N VAL A 132 -14.42 -15.79 -2.21
CA VAL A 132 -14.70 -14.61 -3.04
C VAL A 132 -13.42 -13.93 -3.52
N ALA A 133 -12.36 -14.00 -2.71
CA ALA A 133 -11.06 -13.40 -3.01
C ALA A 133 -9.93 -14.22 -2.39
N ALA A 134 -8.76 -14.22 -3.03
CA ALA A 134 -7.55 -14.85 -2.51
C ALA A 134 -6.32 -13.96 -2.79
N ALA A 135 -5.66 -13.54 -1.72
CA ALA A 135 -4.45 -12.70 -1.74
C ALA A 135 -3.22 -13.50 -1.24
N SER A 136 -2.05 -12.86 -1.11
CA SER A 136 -0.78 -13.50 -0.75
C SER A 136 -0.84 -14.20 0.60
N ILE A 137 -1.50 -13.60 1.59
CA ILE A 137 -1.46 -14.07 2.97
C ILE A 137 -2.79 -14.62 3.48
N ALA A 138 -3.90 -14.35 2.79
CA ALA A 138 -5.24 -14.70 3.23
C ALA A 138 -6.18 -14.99 2.05
N GLN A 139 -7.32 -15.59 2.33
CA GLN A 139 -8.46 -15.64 1.41
C GLN A 139 -9.75 -15.29 2.16
N VAL A 140 -10.76 -14.83 1.44
CA VAL A 140 -12.03 -14.36 1.99
C VAL A 140 -13.14 -15.28 1.54
N HIS A 141 -14.03 -15.64 2.47
CA HIS A 141 -15.23 -16.43 2.23
C HIS A 141 -16.47 -15.64 2.65
N PHE A 142 -17.61 -15.89 2.01
CA PHE A 142 -18.89 -15.41 2.52
C PHE A 142 -19.49 -16.43 3.48
N ALA A 143 -20.18 -15.93 4.50
CA ALA A 143 -20.88 -16.74 5.48
C ALA A 143 -22.11 -16.00 6.00
N VAL A 144 -22.99 -16.73 6.69
CA VAL A 144 -24.11 -16.16 7.46
C VAL A 144 -23.92 -16.56 8.91
N THR A 145 -23.93 -15.59 9.82
CA THR A 145 -23.80 -15.87 11.26
C THR A 145 -25.01 -16.67 11.77
N THR A 146 -24.89 -17.26 12.95
CA THR A 146 -26.01 -17.91 13.64
C THR A 146 -27.20 -16.99 13.90
N ASP A 147 -26.96 -15.67 13.89
CA ASP A 147 -27.94 -14.62 14.11
C ASP A 147 -28.55 -14.12 12.79
N GLY A 148 -28.20 -14.73 11.65
CA GLY A 148 -28.73 -14.40 10.33
C GLY A 148 -28.04 -13.24 9.61
N VAL A 149 -26.90 -12.76 10.10
CA VAL A 149 -26.16 -11.63 9.50
C VAL A 149 -25.21 -12.13 8.41
N GLU A 150 -25.26 -11.53 7.22
CA GLU A 150 -24.29 -11.81 6.16
C GLU A 150 -22.92 -11.19 6.46
N VAL A 151 -21.87 -11.99 6.34
CA VAL A 151 -20.50 -11.60 6.69
C VAL A 151 -19.48 -12.07 5.66
N ALA A 152 -18.36 -11.35 5.60
CA ALA A 152 -17.14 -11.74 4.90
C ALA A 152 -16.08 -12.17 5.94
N VAL A 153 -15.57 -13.38 5.78
CA VAL A 153 -14.63 -14.05 6.69
C VAL A 153 -13.26 -14.18 5.99
N LYS A 154 -12.31 -13.33 6.38
CA LYS A 154 -10.91 -13.36 5.93
C LYS A 154 -10.12 -14.32 6.80
N VAL A 155 -9.48 -15.31 6.18
CA VAL A 155 -8.72 -16.37 6.88
C VAL A 155 -7.28 -16.38 6.37
N LEU A 156 -6.31 -16.32 7.30
CA LEU A 156 -4.89 -16.42 6.94
C LEU A 156 -4.55 -17.79 6.35
N ARG A 157 -3.59 -17.79 5.42
CA ARG A 157 -3.12 -19.02 4.76
C ARG A 157 -2.51 -19.99 5.78
N PRO A 158 -2.76 -21.30 5.64
CA PRO A 158 -2.23 -22.31 6.56
C PRO A 158 -0.71 -22.23 6.67
N GLY A 159 -0.21 -22.06 7.90
CA GLY A 159 1.22 -22.04 8.20
C GLY A 159 1.99 -20.82 7.67
N ILE A 160 1.30 -19.78 7.17
CA ILE A 160 1.93 -18.60 6.56
C ILE A 160 2.88 -17.89 7.53
N ALA A 161 2.47 -17.69 8.79
CA ALA A 161 3.31 -17.04 9.80
C ALA A 161 4.64 -17.78 10.01
N ARG A 162 4.62 -19.12 10.03
CA ARG A 162 5.84 -19.95 10.16
C ARG A 162 6.68 -19.90 8.89
N ALA A 163 6.06 -19.93 7.72
CA ALA A 163 6.78 -19.82 6.45
C ALA A 163 7.51 -18.48 6.35
N MET A 164 6.78 -17.41 6.61
CA MET A 164 7.24 -16.04 6.61
C MET A 164 8.37 -15.79 7.62
N ALA A 165 8.22 -16.26 8.86
CA ALA A 165 9.28 -16.16 9.88
C ALA A 165 10.59 -16.83 9.41
N ARG A 166 10.50 -17.99 8.75
CA ARG A 166 11.68 -18.66 8.17
C ARG A 166 12.27 -17.85 7.03
N ASP A 167 11.47 -17.25 6.15
CA ASP A 167 11.99 -16.40 5.05
C ASP A 167 12.68 -15.15 5.59
N LEU A 168 12.11 -14.51 6.60
CA LEU A 168 12.72 -13.36 7.28
C LEU A 168 14.07 -13.71 7.92
N GLU A 169 14.21 -14.88 8.55
CA GLU A 169 15.50 -15.37 9.05
C GLU A 169 16.55 -15.49 7.94
N LEU A 170 16.14 -15.95 6.75
CA LEU A 170 17.02 -16.04 5.59
C LEU A 170 17.41 -14.66 5.08
N PHE A 171 16.46 -13.74 4.96
CA PHE A 171 16.71 -12.38 4.49
C PHE A 171 17.66 -11.63 5.43
N LEU A 172 17.47 -11.75 6.75
CA LEU A 172 18.37 -11.16 7.74
C LEU A 172 19.78 -11.76 7.67
N TRP A 173 19.87 -13.07 7.47
CA TRP A 173 21.16 -13.72 7.29
C TRP A 173 21.88 -13.23 6.03
N LEU A 174 21.16 -13.08 4.91
CA LEU A 174 21.70 -12.54 3.66
C LEU A 174 22.11 -11.07 3.79
N ALA A 175 21.29 -10.23 4.42
CA ALA A 175 21.59 -8.82 4.65
C ALA A 175 22.87 -8.65 5.49
N ARG A 176 23.00 -9.40 6.59
CA ARG A 176 24.22 -9.40 7.42
C ARG A 176 25.44 -9.92 6.66
N LEU A 177 25.27 -10.91 5.79
CA LEU A 177 26.36 -11.40 4.95
C LEU A 177 26.81 -10.31 3.96
N ALA A 178 25.87 -9.63 3.31
CA ALA A 178 26.14 -8.56 2.35
C ALA A 178 26.90 -7.39 3.00
N GLU A 179 26.50 -6.92 4.18
CA GLU A 179 27.21 -5.84 4.89
C GLU A 179 28.62 -6.22 5.35
N ARG A 180 28.85 -7.52 5.61
CA ARG A 180 30.16 -8.05 6.01
C ARG A 180 31.09 -8.22 4.81
N THR A 181 30.60 -8.74 3.69
CA THR A 181 31.42 -9.03 2.51
C THR A 181 31.58 -7.84 1.59
N GLN A 182 30.66 -6.87 1.63
CA GLN A 182 30.67 -5.67 0.78
C GLN A 182 30.42 -4.41 1.61
N PRO A 183 31.48 -3.77 2.13
CA PRO A 183 31.37 -2.53 2.89
C PRO A 183 30.62 -1.41 2.15
N ALA A 184 30.68 -1.38 0.81
CA ALA A 184 29.97 -0.41 -0.02
C ALA A 184 28.43 -0.52 0.07
N LEU A 185 27.88 -1.68 0.44
CA LEU A 185 26.44 -1.87 0.61
C LEU A 185 25.95 -1.38 1.99
N ARG A 186 26.82 -1.13 2.96
CA ARG A 186 26.42 -0.65 4.30
C ARG A 186 25.66 0.67 4.25
N ARG A 187 25.98 1.54 3.27
CA ARG A 187 25.25 2.80 3.05
C ARG A 187 23.77 2.60 2.71
N LEU A 188 23.42 1.44 2.15
CA LEU A 188 22.04 1.08 1.76
C LEU A 188 21.25 0.45 2.93
N LYS A 189 21.93 0.20 4.06
CA LYS A 189 21.37 -0.32 5.31
C LYS A 189 20.50 -1.57 5.13
N PRO A 190 20.96 -2.61 4.41
CA PRO A 190 20.13 -3.76 4.08
C PRO A 190 19.60 -4.51 5.30
N VAL A 191 20.30 -4.50 6.44
CA VAL A 191 19.77 -5.08 7.69
C VAL A 191 18.56 -4.30 8.19
N GLU A 192 18.65 -2.96 8.29
CA GLU A 192 17.54 -2.11 8.72
C GLU A 192 16.32 -2.27 7.79
N VAL A 193 16.57 -2.43 6.48
CA VAL A 193 15.51 -2.69 5.48
C VAL A 193 14.76 -3.98 5.77
N VAL A 194 15.49 -5.08 6.01
CA VAL A 194 14.85 -6.37 6.31
C VAL A 194 14.17 -6.34 7.69
N GLU A 195 14.71 -5.62 8.66
CA GLU A 195 14.07 -5.46 9.98
C GLU A 195 12.75 -4.68 9.86
N THR A 196 12.72 -3.60 9.07
CA THR A 196 11.51 -2.84 8.76
C THR A 196 10.48 -3.71 8.04
N PHE A 197 10.93 -4.49 7.05
CA PHE A 197 10.09 -5.47 6.36
C PHE A 197 9.49 -6.49 7.32
N ALA A 198 10.30 -7.04 8.22
CA ALA A 198 9.86 -8.01 9.21
C ALA A 198 8.78 -7.45 10.12
N GLN A 199 8.92 -6.19 10.57
CA GLN A 199 7.91 -5.51 11.39
C GLN A 199 6.59 -5.33 10.63
N SER A 200 6.65 -4.82 9.40
CA SER A 200 5.46 -4.65 8.55
C SER A 200 4.71 -5.96 8.36
N VAL A 201 5.45 -7.02 8.01
CA VAL A 201 4.88 -8.35 7.78
C VAL A 201 4.28 -8.95 9.05
N GLN A 202 4.88 -8.72 10.22
CA GLN A 202 4.33 -9.22 11.49
C GLN A 202 2.97 -8.60 11.82
N LEU A 203 2.79 -7.30 11.55
CA LEU A 203 1.49 -6.63 11.74
C LEU A 203 0.41 -7.25 10.85
N GLU A 204 0.75 -7.59 9.60
CA GLU A 204 -0.18 -8.23 8.67
C GLU A 204 -0.55 -9.68 9.05
N MET A 205 0.22 -10.35 9.91
CA MET A 205 -0.09 -11.71 10.39
C MET A 205 -1.06 -11.74 11.57
N ASP A 206 -1.52 -10.59 12.05
CA ASP A 206 -2.49 -10.48 13.12
C ASP A 206 -3.66 -9.61 12.67
N LEU A 207 -4.70 -10.29 12.19
CA LEU A 207 -5.88 -9.64 11.59
C LEU A 207 -6.68 -8.79 12.59
N ARG A 208 -6.37 -8.84 13.88
CA ARG A 208 -6.95 -7.93 14.89
C ARG A 208 -6.50 -6.49 14.68
N PHE A 209 -5.30 -6.25 14.14
CA PHE A 209 -4.86 -4.89 13.81
C PHE A 209 -5.66 -4.31 12.64
N GLU A 210 -5.94 -5.12 11.62
CA GLU A 210 -6.83 -4.75 10.51
C GLU A 210 -8.26 -4.48 11.02
N ALA A 211 -8.77 -5.33 11.91
CA ALA A 211 -10.07 -5.12 12.56
C ALA A 211 -10.13 -3.80 13.34
N ALA A 212 -9.07 -3.49 14.11
CA ALA A 212 -8.99 -2.26 14.90
C ALA A 212 -8.90 -1.02 14.00
N ALA A 213 -8.13 -1.10 12.91
CA ALA A 213 -8.06 -0.05 11.90
C ALA A 213 -9.41 0.24 11.26
N ALA A 214 -10.16 -0.81 10.90
CA ALA A 214 -11.51 -0.67 10.38
C ALA A 214 -12.46 -0.02 11.41
N SER A 215 -12.39 -0.45 12.67
CA SER A 215 -13.21 0.11 13.75
C SER A 215 -12.93 1.60 13.98
N GLU A 216 -11.67 2.01 14.02
CA GLU A 216 -11.29 3.42 14.15
C GLU A 216 -11.78 4.25 12.96
N LEU A 217 -11.66 3.71 11.73
CA LEU A 217 -12.18 4.41 10.56
C LEU A 217 -13.71 4.54 10.61
N ALA A 218 -14.41 3.49 11.06
CA ALA A 218 -15.87 3.52 11.23
C ALA A 218 -16.29 4.57 12.28
N GLU A 219 -15.56 4.70 13.37
CA GLU A 219 -15.78 5.74 14.39
C GLU A 219 -15.59 7.15 13.83
N ASN A 220 -14.53 7.37 13.03
CA ASN A 220 -14.29 8.66 12.37
C ASN A 220 -15.43 9.05 11.41
N PHE A 221 -16.12 8.08 10.83
CA PHE A 221 -17.25 8.30 9.92
C PHE A 221 -18.61 8.07 10.57
N ALA A 222 -18.68 8.00 11.90
CA ALA A 222 -19.95 7.86 12.61
C ALA A 222 -20.92 8.99 12.23
N GLY A 223 -22.09 8.61 11.71
CA GLY A 223 -23.13 9.55 11.27
C GLY A 223 -22.97 10.09 9.84
N ASP A 224 -21.90 9.74 9.13
CA ASP A 224 -21.73 10.06 7.72
C ASP A 224 -22.39 8.96 6.85
N THR A 225 -23.46 9.32 6.13
CA THR A 225 -24.17 8.38 5.25
C THR A 225 -23.51 8.22 3.88
N SER A 226 -22.50 9.02 3.56
CA SER A 226 -21.83 8.99 2.25
C SER A 226 -20.65 8.02 2.17
N PHE A 227 -20.17 7.53 3.32
CA PHE A 227 -19.00 6.65 3.42
C PHE A 227 -19.27 5.53 4.42
N ARG A 228 -19.10 4.29 3.99
CA ARG A 228 -19.44 3.10 4.77
C ARG A 228 -18.23 2.22 5.01
N VAL A 229 -18.05 1.87 6.27
CA VAL A 229 -17.07 0.89 6.74
C VAL A 229 -17.85 -0.32 7.28
N PRO A 230 -17.56 -1.55 6.85
CA PRO A 230 -18.26 -2.73 7.35
C PRO A 230 -18.07 -2.87 8.86
N ARG A 231 -19.16 -3.20 9.56
CA ARG A 231 -19.07 -3.48 10.99
C ARG A 231 -18.20 -4.71 11.23
N ILE A 232 -17.34 -4.62 12.25
CA ILE A 232 -16.52 -5.75 12.69
C ILE A 232 -17.33 -6.66 13.61
N ASP A 233 -17.31 -7.96 13.32
CA ASP A 233 -17.78 -8.99 14.25
C ASP A 233 -16.62 -9.42 15.16
N TRP A 234 -16.50 -8.73 16.29
CA TRP A 234 -15.46 -8.99 17.28
C TRP A 234 -15.59 -10.36 17.96
N VAL A 235 -16.78 -10.96 17.95
CA VAL A 235 -17.01 -12.31 18.51
C VAL A 235 -16.35 -13.37 17.62
N ARG A 236 -16.33 -13.13 16.30
CA ARG A 236 -15.78 -14.03 15.28
C ARG A 236 -14.53 -13.45 14.64
N THR A 237 -13.78 -12.63 15.37
CA THR A 237 -12.50 -12.06 14.94
C THR A 237 -11.41 -12.43 15.94
N GLY A 238 -10.31 -12.95 15.42
CA GLY A 238 -9.14 -13.38 16.17
C GLY A 238 -7.86 -13.01 15.42
N ARG A 239 -6.74 -13.60 15.81
CA ARG A 239 -5.44 -13.31 15.19
C ARG A 239 -5.40 -13.78 13.73
N THR A 240 -5.96 -14.96 13.43
CA THR A 240 -5.87 -15.57 12.09
C THR A 240 -7.16 -15.52 11.28
N VAL A 241 -8.25 -14.99 11.86
CA VAL A 241 -9.55 -14.84 11.23
C VAL A 241 -10.10 -13.44 11.49
N LEU A 242 -10.56 -12.73 10.46
CA LEU A 242 -11.29 -11.48 10.56
C LEU A 242 -12.68 -11.66 9.96
N THR A 243 -13.70 -11.32 10.74
CA THR A 243 -15.10 -11.36 10.28
C THR A 243 -15.65 -9.94 10.24
N THR A 244 -16.12 -9.54 9.07
CA THR A 244 -16.72 -8.22 8.80
C THR A 244 -18.10 -8.39 8.21
N GLU A 245 -18.95 -7.39 8.37
CA GLU A 245 -20.19 -7.28 7.61
C GLU A 245 -19.92 -7.43 6.11
N ARG A 246 -20.77 -8.19 5.42
CA ARG A 246 -20.65 -8.35 3.98
C ARG A 246 -21.01 -7.03 3.28
N ILE A 247 -20.05 -6.44 2.59
CA ILE A 247 -20.31 -5.32 1.69
C ILE A 247 -20.80 -5.86 0.34
N GLY A 248 -21.97 -5.38 -0.08
CA GLY A 248 -22.48 -5.51 -1.43
C GLY A 248 -22.43 -4.17 -2.15
N GLY A 249 -22.32 -4.19 -3.48
CA GLY A 249 -22.30 -2.97 -4.27
C GLY A 249 -21.67 -3.16 -5.64
N ILE A 250 -21.70 -2.09 -6.43
CA ILE A 250 -21.05 -2.00 -7.73
C ILE A 250 -19.63 -1.49 -7.52
N ARG A 251 -18.65 -2.07 -8.20
CA ARG A 251 -17.27 -1.58 -8.11
C ARG A 251 -17.17 -0.12 -8.53
N VAL A 252 -16.39 0.66 -7.80
CA VAL A 252 -16.27 2.11 -8.05
C VAL A 252 -15.72 2.45 -9.44
N ASP A 253 -15.00 1.53 -10.10
CA ASP A 253 -14.46 1.75 -11.45
C ASP A 253 -15.37 1.31 -12.60
N ASP A 254 -16.55 0.74 -12.31
CA ASP A 254 -17.53 0.33 -13.31
C ASP A 254 -18.59 1.42 -13.55
N ARG A 255 -18.18 2.48 -14.26
CA ARG A 255 -19.06 3.61 -14.58
C ARG A 255 -20.35 3.17 -15.28
N ALA A 256 -20.27 2.19 -16.19
CA ALA A 256 -21.43 1.75 -16.95
C ALA A 256 -22.47 1.10 -16.04
N ALA A 257 -22.04 0.22 -15.13
CA ALA A 257 -22.92 -0.39 -14.14
C ALA A 257 -23.49 0.65 -13.17
N LEU A 258 -22.68 1.62 -12.71
CA LEU A 258 -23.14 2.69 -11.82
C LEU A 258 -24.25 3.55 -12.45
N VAL A 259 -24.05 3.97 -13.70
CA VAL A 259 -25.06 4.73 -14.46
C VAL A 259 -26.30 3.89 -14.73
N ALA A 260 -26.14 2.60 -15.08
CA ALA A 260 -27.26 1.70 -15.32
C ALA A 260 -28.09 1.44 -14.05
N ALA A 261 -27.46 1.45 -12.88
CA ALA A 261 -28.12 1.38 -11.58
C ALA A 261 -28.74 2.71 -11.12
N GLY A 262 -28.58 3.79 -11.89
CA GLY A 262 -29.15 5.11 -11.60
C GLY A 262 -28.36 5.96 -10.61
N HIS A 263 -27.11 5.61 -10.30
CA HIS A 263 -26.28 6.41 -9.41
C HIS A 263 -25.79 7.70 -10.07
N ASP A 264 -25.72 8.78 -9.29
CA ASP A 264 -25.04 10.03 -9.68
C ASP A 264 -23.53 9.87 -9.47
N VAL A 265 -22.81 9.68 -10.58
CA VAL A 265 -21.36 9.52 -10.60
C VAL A 265 -20.64 10.77 -10.06
N ASP A 266 -21.18 11.96 -10.29
CA ASP A 266 -20.56 13.20 -9.82
C ASP A 266 -20.74 13.33 -8.30
N ALA A 267 -21.88 12.88 -7.76
CA ALA A 267 -22.07 12.79 -6.31
C ALA A 267 -21.11 11.78 -5.67
N ILE A 268 -20.91 10.62 -6.28
CA ILE A 268 -19.94 9.61 -5.81
C ILE A 268 -18.54 10.22 -5.75
N LEU A 269 -18.12 10.95 -6.79
CA LEU A 269 -16.81 11.60 -6.82
C LEU A 269 -16.66 12.68 -5.75
N ARG A 270 -17.69 13.51 -5.54
CA ARG A 270 -17.70 14.51 -4.46
C ARG A 270 -17.60 13.85 -3.09
N ASN A 271 -18.33 12.76 -2.87
CA ASN A 271 -18.31 12.00 -1.62
C ASN A 271 -16.95 11.35 -1.38
N ALA A 272 -16.35 10.75 -2.41
CA ALA A 272 -15.02 10.16 -2.34
C ALA A 272 -13.94 11.20 -2.02
N ALA A 273 -13.97 12.36 -2.68
CA ALA A 273 -13.04 13.46 -2.41
C ALA A 273 -13.21 14.01 -0.98
N SER A 274 -14.46 14.17 -0.52
CA SER A 274 -14.79 14.60 0.84
C SER A 274 -14.32 13.59 1.89
N ALA A 275 -14.55 12.30 1.68
CA ALA A 275 -14.11 11.23 2.57
C ALA A 275 -12.58 11.17 2.66
N PHE A 276 -11.88 11.21 1.52
CA PHE A 276 -10.42 11.24 1.50
C PHE A 276 -9.87 12.47 2.23
N PHE A 277 -10.47 13.64 2.02
CA PHE A 277 -10.08 14.86 2.72
C PHE A 277 -10.24 14.74 4.24
N LYS A 278 -11.40 14.25 4.71
CA LYS A 278 -11.66 14.03 6.14
C LYS A 278 -10.62 13.10 6.75
N GLN A 279 -10.35 11.96 6.11
CA GLN A 279 -9.34 11.02 6.54
C GLN A 279 -7.95 11.65 6.70
N VAL A 280 -7.49 12.40 5.70
CA VAL A 280 -6.14 13.00 5.68
C VAL A 280 -6.02 14.19 6.62
N PHE A 281 -6.95 15.15 6.54
CA PHE A 281 -6.83 16.44 7.23
C PHE A 281 -7.60 16.50 8.54
N ARG A 282 -8.85 16.04 8.60
CA ARG A 282 -9.64 16.06 9.85
C ARG A 282 -9.12 15.03 10.85
N ASP A 283 -8.88 13.80 10.39
CA ASP A 283 -8.58 12.68 11.29
C ASP A 283 -7.08 12.37 11.36
N GLY A 284 -6.35 12.57 10.26
CA GLY A 284 -4.94 12.14 10.17
C GLY A 284 -4.81 10.62 10.14
N PHE A 285 -5.87 9.91 9.79
CA PHE A 285 -5.94 8.47 9.64
C PHE A 285 -6.66 8.14 8.34
N PHE A 286 -5.95 7.52 7.41
CA PHE A 286 -6.44 7.35 6.05
C PHE A 286 -6.20 5.94 5.51
N HIS A 287 -7.11 5.51 4.65
CA HIS A 287 -7.00 4.26 3.92
C HIS A 287 -5.93 4.37 2.85
N ALA A 288 -4.81 3.65 3.00
CA ALA A 288 -3.63 3.85 2.16
C ALA A 288 -3.59 2.93 0.92
N ASP A 289 -4.63 2.12 0.68
CA ASP A 289 -4.77 1.28 -0.51
C ASP A 289 -6.18 1.32 -1.14
N LEU A 290 -6.58 2.50 -1.60
CA LEU A 290 -7.87 2.78 -2.25
C LEU A 290 -7.89 2.36 -3.73
N HIS A 291 -7.49 1.12 -4.03
CA HIS A 291 -7.59 0.60 -5.39
C HIS A 291 -9.04 0.17 -5.71
N PRO A 292 -9.45 0.07 -6.99
CA PRO A 292 -10.84 -0.24 -7.33
C PRO A 292 -11.40 -1.55 -6.77
N GLY A 293 -10.55 -2.54 -6.49
CA GLY A 293 -10.97 -3.79 -5.85
C GLY A 293 -11.41 -3.68 -4.39
N ASN A 294 -11.12 -2.55 -3.72
CA ASN A 294 -11.41 -2.31 -2.30
C ASN A 294 -12.53 -1.26 -2.12
N MET A 295 -13.14 -0.79 -3.21
CA MET A 295 -14.08 0.31 -3.20
C MET A 295 -15.33 -0.05 -4.01
N PHE A 296 -16.47 0.07 -3.34
CA PHE A 296 -17.79 -0.27 -3.87
C PHE A 296 -18.75 0.89 -3.63
N VAL A 297 -19.75 1.02 -4.48
CA VAL A 297 -20.89 1.89 -4.28
C VAL A 297 -22.06 0.99 -3.92
N ASP A 298 -22.59 1.16 -2.71
CA ASP A 298 -23.75 0.40 -2.27
C ASP A 298 -25.05 0.92 -2.90
N ALA A 299 -26.17 0.24 -2.61
CA ALA A 299 -27.46 0.56 -3.23
C ALA A 299 -27.94 2.00 -2.95
N ASP A 300 -27.52 2.59 -1.82
CA ASP A 300 -27.88 3.96 -1.43
C ASP A 300 -26.95 5.01 -2.05
N GLY A 301 -25.93 4.58 -2.80
CA GLY A 301 -24.93 5.46 -3.40
C GLY A 301 -23.79 5.83 -2.44
N ALA A 302 -23.71 5.18 -1.27
CA ALA A 302 -22.61 5.39 -0.33
C ALA A 302 -21.35 4.67 -0.80
N LEU A 303 -20.19 5.30 -0.54
CA LEU A 303 -18.90 4.71 -0.85
C LEU A 303 -18.52 3.71 0.26
N ALA A 304 -18.62 2.42 -0.03
CA ALA A 304 -18.24 1.35 0.87
C ALA A 304 -16.80 0.87 0.60
N VAL A 305 -15.99 0.77 1.65
CA VAL A 305 -14.59 0.34 1.56
C VAL A 305 -14.36 -0.98 2.29
N VAL A 306 -13.40 -1.77 1.80
CA VAL A 306 -12.95 -3.04 2.41
C VAL A 306 -11.42 -3.13 2.39
N ASP A 307 -10.88 -4.07 3.15
CA ASP A 307 -9.43 -4.31 3.31
C ASP A 307 -8.67 -3.15 3.97
N PHE A 308 -8.55 -3.23 5.29
CA PHE A 308 -7.91 -2.19 6.12
C PHE A 308 -6.47 -2.56 6.48
N GLY A 309 -5.84 -3.45 5.69
CA GLY A 309 -4.49 -3.95 5.96
C GLY A 309 -3.40 -2.89 5.82
N ILE A 310 -3.66 -1.83 5.05
CA ILE A 310 -2.72 -0.71 4.84
C ILE A 310 -3.40 0.60 5.18
N MET A 311 -3.09 1.13 6.36
CA MET A 311 -3.56 2.44 6.82
C MET A 311 -2.39 3.39 7.05
N GLY A 312 -2.58 4.64 6.70
CA GLY A 312 -1.61 5.71 6.92
C GLY A 312 -1.99 6.61 8.10
N ARG A 313 -0.98 7.18 8.75
CA ARG A 313 -1.16 8.15 9.84
C ARG A 313 -0.36 9.42 9.59
N LEU A 314 -0.97 10.55 9.89
CA LEU A 314 -0.35 11.87 9.83
C LEU A 314 -0.55 12.58 11.16
N ASP A 315 0.55 12.95 11.80
CA ASP A 315 0.48 13.80 12.97
C ASP A 315 -0.08 15.19 12.60
N ARG A 316 -0.52 15.93 13.63
CA ARG A 316 -1.15 17.24 13.44
C ARG A 316 -0.23 18.26 12.77
N GLN A 317 1.07 18.24 13.05
CA GLN A 317 2.03 19.16 12.47
C GLN A 317 2.21 18.89 10.97
N THR A 318 2.35 17.62 10.60
CA THR A 318 2.43 17.19 9.19
C THR A 318 1.17 17.60 8.42
N ARG A 319 -0.02 17.46 9.01
CA ARG A 319 -1.28 17.93 8.41
C ARG A 319 -1.29 19.44 8.15
N TYR A 320 -0.73 20.24 9.07
CA TYR A 320 -0.58 21.69 8.86
C TYR A 320 0.35 22.03 7.71
N TYR A 321 1.50 21.35 7.62
CA TYR A 321 2.41 21.57 6.50
C TYR A 321 1.76 21.20 5.17
N LEU A 322 1.07 20.06 5.09
CA LEU A 322 0.33 19.63 3.90
C LEU A 322 -0.74 20.65 3.51
N ALA A 323 -1.49 21.18 4.47
CA ALA A 323 -2.53 22.16 4.23
C ALA A 323 -1.97 23.50 3.70
N ASP A 324 -0.91 24.00 4.34
CA ASP A 324 -0.24 25.24 3.91
C ASP A 324 0.37 25.09 2.51
N MET A 325 0.98 23.93 2.20
CA MET A 325 1.50 23.63 0.86
C MET A 325 0.37 23.60 -0.17
N LEU A 326 -0.74 22.92 0.13
CA LEU A 326 -1.89 22.80 -0.77
C LEU A 326 -2.49 24.17 -1.08
N ILE A 327 -2.69 25.02 -0.06
CA ILE A 327 -3.20 26.39 -0.24
C ILE A 327 -2.21 27.26 -1.02
N GLY A 328 -0.91 27.14 -0.72
CA GLY A 328 0.13 27.86 -1.44
C GLY A 328 0.11 27.54 -2.93
N PHE A 329 0.01 26.25 -3.29
CA PHE A 329 -0.16 25.83 -4.69
C PHE A 329 -1.46 26.36 -5.28
N LEU A 330 -2.59 26.20 -4.60
CA LEU A 330 -3.90 26.65 -5.09
C LEU A 330 -3.95 28.17 -5.32
N SER A 331 -3.23 28.96 -4.53
CA SER A 331 -3.21 30.42 -4.58
C SER A 331 -2.08 30.99 -5.45
N GLY A 332 -1.21 30.13 -6.02
CA GLY A 332 -0.02 30.56 -6.76
C GLY A 332 1.10 31.15 -5.89
N ASP A 333 1.02 31.00 -4.56
CA ASP A 333 2.06 31.44 -3.63
C ASP A 333 3.15 30.37 -3.49
N TYR A 334 3.94 30.22 -4.55
CA TYR A 334 5.03 29.24 -4.59
C TYR A 334 6.15 29.54 -3.60
N ARG A 335 6.28 30.79 -3.14
CA ARG A 335 7.26 31.14 -2.11
C ARG A 335 6.84 30.56 -0.77
N ARG A 336 5.57 30.70 -0.39
CA ARG A 336 5.05 30.06 0.82
C ARG A 336 5.16 28.54 0.74
N VAL A 337 4.88 27.94 -0.42
CA VAL A 337 5.11 26.50 -0.64
C VAL A 337 6.55 26.13 -0.32
N ALA A 338 7.52 26.88 -0.86
CA ALA A 338 8.93 26.62 -0.60
C ALA A 338 9.26 26.76 0.89
N GLU A 339 8.87 27.85 1.55
CA GLU A 339 9.09 28.06 2.99
C GLU A 339 8.60 26.88 3.83
N VAL A 340 7.40 26.38 3.56
CA VAL A 340 6.81 25.25 4.30
C VAL A 340 7.63 23.96 4.10
N HIS A 341 8.18 23.70 2.91
CA HIS A 341 9.04 22.53 2.70
C HIS A 341 10.34 22.59 3.52
N PHE A 342 10.88 23.79 3.77
CA PHE A 342 12.03 23.99 4.65
C PHE A 342 11.64 23.93 6.14
N GLU A 343 10.49 24.51 6.52
CA GLU A 343 9.92 24.43 7.89
C GLU A 343 9.66 22.97 8.30
N ALA A 344 9.12 22.17 7.38
CA ALA A 344 8.85 20.75 7.57
C ALA A 344 10.11 19.87 7.56
N GLY A 345 11.26 20.43 7.19
CA GLY A 345 12.52 19.69 7.10
C GLY A 345 12.63 18.76 5.89
N TYR A 346 11.72 18.86 4.92
CA TYR A 346 11.75 18.03 3.71
C TYR A 346 12.87 18.43 2.76
N VAL A 347 13.14 19.74 2.67
CA VAL A 347 14.28 20.28 1.95
C VAL A 347 15.36 20.68 2.95
N PRO A 348 16.59 20.20 2.81
CA PRO A 348 17.65 20.56 3.73
C PRO A 348 17.98 22.05 3.69
N ARG A 349 18.25 22.64 4.86
CA ARG A 349 18.54 24.09 5.03
C ARG A 349 19.71 24.63 4.20
N ARG A 350 20.60 23.76 3.69
CA ARG A 350 21.71 24.14 2.80
C ARG A 350 21.27 24.52 1.39
N ARG A 351 20.06 24.14 0.96
CA ARG A 351 19.53 24.42 -0.37
C ARG A 351 18.95 25.84 -0.43
N SER A 352 18.91 26.43 -1.63
CA SER A 352 18.36 27.78 -1.82
C SER A 352 16.83 27.75 -1.88
N ILE A 353 16.19 28.53 -1.01
CA ILE A 353 14.74 28.70 -0.99
C ILE A 353 14.21 29.37 -2.27
N ASP A 354 14.96 30.32 -2.84
CA ASP A 354 14.56 31.02 -4.06
C ASP A 354 14.63 30.09 -5.28
N ALA A 355 15.67 29.24 -5.34
CA ALA A 355 15.77 28.21 -6.38
C ALA A 355 14.65 27.17 -6.25
N PHE A 356 14.32 26.78 -5.03
CA PHE A 356 13.22 25.83 -4.78
C PHE A 356 11.86 26.44 -5.10
N THR A 357 11.66 27.73 -4.82
CA THR A 357 10.46 28.48 -5.21
C THR A 357 10.22 28.42 -6.73
N GLN A 358 11.28 28.55 -7.53
CA GLN A 358 11.18 28.41 -8.98
C GLN A 358 10.82 26.98 -9.41
N ALA A 359 11.39 25.98 -8.74
CA ALA A 359 11.02 24.58 -8.95
C ALA A 359 9.53 24.33 -8.64
N CYS A 360 9.03 24.81 -7.50
CA CYS A 360 7.60 24.74 -7.15
C CYS A 360 6.70 25.41 -8.20
N ARG A 361 7.09 26.60 -8.68
CA ARG A 361 6.36 27.31 -9.75
C ARG A 361 6.29 26.48 -11.04
N SER A 362 7.41 25.87 -11.44
CA SER A 362 7.48 25.02 -12.63
C SER A 362 6.56 23.79 -12.58
N ILE A 363 6.25 23.31 -11.37
CA ILE A 363 5.33 22.20 -11.13
C ILE A 363 3.87 22.69 -11.12
N GLY A 364 3.60 23.80 -10.43
CA GLY A 364 2.23 24.27 -10.18
C GLY A 364 1.56 24.98 -11.36
N GLU A 365 2.28 25.85 -12.07
CA GLU A 365 1.73 26.66 -13.18
C GLU A 365 1.08 25.81 -14.30
N PRO A 366 1.66 24.66 -14.72
CA PRO A 366 1.05 23.83 -15.75
C PRO A 366 -0.27 23.14 -15.35
N ILE A 367 -0.55 23.03 -14.04
CA ILE A 367 -1.64 22.23 -13.48
C ILE A 367 -2.84 23.09 -13.10
N LEU A 368 -2.58 24.29 -12.55
CA LEU A 368 -3.61 25.15 -11.98
C LEU A 368 -4.68 25.51 -13.00
N GLY A 369 -5.94 25.24 -12.62
CA GLY A 369 -7.12 25.60 -13.42
C GLY A 369 -7.36 24.73 -14.66
N LYS A 370 -6.56 23.69 -14.91
CA LYS A 370 -6.74 22.79 -16.06
C LYS A 370 -7.53 21.52 -15.72
N PRO A 371 -8.34 20.97 -16.64
CA PRO A 371 -8.93 19.64 -16.48
C PRO A 371 -7.87 18.53 -16.36
N LEU A 372 -8.17 17.44 -15.65
CA LEU A 372 -7.25 16.30 -15.50
C LEU A 372 -6.84 15.68 -16.84
N SER A 373 -7.72 15.69 -17.84
CA SER A 373 -7.44 15.19 -19.19
C SER A 373 -6.32 15.94 -19.91
N GLU A 374 -6.03 17.19 -19.52
CA GLU A 374 -4.99 18.03 -20.13
C GLU A 374 -3.65 17.96 -19.39
N ILE A 375 -3.62 17.30 -18.22
CA ILE A 375 -2.42 17.18 -17.39
C ILE A 375 -1.71 15.87 -17.72
N SER A 376 -0.48 15.98 -18.21
CA SER A 376 0.39 14.81 -18.39
C SER A 376 0.92 14.35 -17.03
N ILE A 377 0.29 13.31 -16.46
CA ILE A 377 0.76 12.68 -15.21
C ILE A 377 2.22 12.25 -15.36
N ALA A 378 2.59 11.61 -16.47
CA ALA A 378 3.95 11.10 -16.68
C ALA A 378 4.99 12.23 -16.61
N ARG A 379 4.69 13.38 -17.23
CA ARG A 379 5.57 14.56 -17.17
C ARG A 379 5.60 15.17 -15.77
N LEU A 380 4.45 15.25 -15.10
CA LEU A 380 4.33 15.77 -13.73
C LEU A 380 5.13 14.91 -12.74
N LEU A 381 4.95 13.59 -12.77
CA LEU A 381 5.71 12.64 -11.94
C LEU A 381 7.21 12.75 -12.23
N GLY A 382 7.61 12.81 -13.50
CA GLY A 382 9.00 13.02 -13.89
C GLY A 382 9.59 14.32 -13.33
N GLN A 383 8.83 15.42 -13.36
CA GLN A 383 9.24 16.69 -12.76
C GLN A 383 9.36 16.61 -11.24
N LEU A 384 8.42 15.95 -10.55
CA LEU A 384 8.46 15.75 -9.11
C LEU A 384 9.69 14.94 -8.68
N PHE A 385 10.01 13.85 -9.40
CA PHE A 385 11.23 13.08 -9.13
C PHE A 385 12.49 13.91 -9.35
N HIS A 386 12.56 14.64 -10.46
CA HIS A 386 13.71 15.48 -10.76
C HIS A 386 13.95 16.55 -9.68
N VAL A 387 12.89 17.20 -9.21
CA VAL A 387 12.98 18.20 -8.12
C VAL A 387 13.37 17.54 -6.80
N THR A 388 12.83 16.37 -6.49
CA THR A 388 13.16 15.60 -5.28
C THR A 388 14.67 15.29 -5.23
N GLU A 389 15.23 14.82 -6.34
CA GLU A 389 16.67 14.55 -6.46
C GLU A 389 17.51 15.83 -6.43
N GLN A 390 17.14 16.83 -7.24
CA GLN A 390 17.90 18.08 -7.39
C GLN A 390 18.07 18.81 -6.05
N PHE A 391 17.06 18.75 -5.17
CA PHE A 391 17.04 19.43 -3.88
C PHE A 391 17.39 18.52 -2.69
N ASP A 392 17.85 17.29 -2.93
CA ASP A 392 18.16 16.28 -1.90
C ASP A 392 17.03 16.13 -0.87
N MET A 393 15.79 16.04 -1.34
CA MET A 393 14.64 15.94 -0.43
C MET A 393 14.69 14.65 0.37
N GLU A 394 14.38 14.75 1.66
CA GLU A 394 14.31 13.57 2.53
C GLU A 394 12.98 12.83 2.34
N THR A 395 13.07 11.53 2.01
CA THR A 395 11.90 10.69 1.81
C THR A 395 11.16 10.43 3.13
N GLN A 396 9.89 10.81 3.20
CA GLN A 396 9.01 10.55 4.34
C GLN A 396 8.09 9.36 4.04
N PRO A 397 8.20 8.21 4.72
CA PRO A 397 7.43 7.00 4.41
C PRO A 397 5.91 7.22 4.41
N GLN A 398 5.39 7.98 5.38
CA GLN A 398 3.96 8.31 5.48
C GLN A 398 3.46 9.15 4.30
N LEU A 399 4.32 9.99 3.71
CA LEU A 399 3.98 10.78 2.53
C LEU A 399 4.03 9.93 1.24
N LEU A 400 4.87 8.89 1.19
CA LEU A 400 4.85 7.93 0.09
C LEU A 400 3.54 7.15 0.04
N LEU A 401 3.03 6.71 1.20
CA LEU A 401 1.72 6.07 1.29
C LEU A 401 0.62 7.02 0.80
N LEU A 402 0.62 8.26 1.29
CA LEU A 402 -0.35 9.28 0.86
C LEU A 402 -0.27 9.54 -0.66
N GLN A 403 0.94 9.64 -1.22
CA GLN A 403 1.16 9.82 -2.65
C GLN A 403 0.62 8.64 -3.45
N LYS A 404 0.90 7.41 -3.04
CA LYS A 404 0.34 6.20 -3.67
C LYS A 404 -1.19 6.27 -3.68
N THR A 405 -1.81 6.62 -2.56
CA THR A 405 -3.28 6.72 -2.45
C THR A 405 -3.85 7.81 -3.35
N LEU A 406 -3.19 8.97 -3.43
CA LEU A 406 -3.60 10.06 -4.33
C LEU A 406 -3.59 9.62 -5.81
N VAL A 407 -2.55 8.90 -6.24
CA VAL A 407 -2.46 8.36 -7.61
C VAL A 407 -3.58 7.35 -7.89
N GLN A 408 -3.89 6.48 -6.93
CA GLN A 408 -5.01 5.53 -7.05
C GLN A 408 -6.36 6.26 -7.14
N ALA A 409 -6.59 7.25 -6.28
CA ALA A 409 -7.80 8.07 -6.26
C ALA A 409 -7.97 8.85 -7.57
N GLU A 410 -6.89 9.42 -8.13
CA GLU A 410 -6.91 10.09 -9.44
C GLU A 410 -7.29 9.13 -10.57
N ALA A 411 -6.70 7.93 -10.58
CA ALA A 411 -6.99 6.92 -11.59
C ALA A 411 -8.45 6.49 -11.57
N ILE A 412 -9.06 6.34 -10.39
CA ILE A 412 -10.49 6.09 -10.22
C ILE A 412 -11.31 7.29 -10.70
N GLY A 413 -10.95 8.49 -10.24
CA GLY A 413 -11.62 9.74 -10.60
C GLY A 413 -11.75 9.90 -12.12
N ARG A 414 -10.65 9.69 -12.83
CA ARG A 414 -10.58 9.79 -14.30
C ARG A 414 -11.45 8.75 -15.04
N ARG A 415 -11.62 7.55 -14.48
CA ARG A 415 -12.50 6.52 -15.06
C ARG A 415 -13.97 6.87 -14.91
N LEU A 416 -14.32 7.50 -13.79
CA LEU A 416 -15.69 7.91 -13.47
C LEU A 416 -16.10 9.20 -14.21
N ASP A 417 -15.26 10.22 -14.15
CA ASP A 417 -15.42 11.46 -14.89
C ASP A 417 -14.05 12.02 -15.33
N PRO A 418 -13.69 11.93 -16.62
CA PRO A 418 -12.45 12.49 -17.15
C PRO A 418 -12.32 14.02 -16.98
N GLN A 419 -13.42 14.73 -16.75
CA GLN A 419 -13.44 16.19 -16.57
C GLN A 419 -13.33 16.60 -15.10
N ALA A 420 -13.52 15.66 -14.16
CA ALA A 420 -13.42 15.94 -12.74
C ALA A 420 -12.02 16.49 -12.41
N ASN A 421 -11.97 17.54 -11.59
CA ASN A 421 -10.73 18.08 -11.09
C ASN A 421 -10.69 17.96 -9.57
N ILE A 422 -9.92 16.99 -9.07
CA ILE A 422 -9.78 16.70 -7.64
C ILE A 422 -9.29 17.94 -6.87
N TRP A 423 -8.44 18.77 -7.47
CA TRP A 423 -7.95 20.00 -6.86
C TRP A 423 -9.06 21.02 -6.62
N VAL A 424 -10.00 21.12 -7.57
CA VAL A 424 -11.18 21.99 -7.43
C VAL A 424 -12.14 21.44 -6.36
N LEU A 425 -12.32 20.12 -6.31
CA LEU A 425 -13.14 19.47 -5.28
C LEU A 425 -12.53 19.63 -3.88
N ALA A 426 -11.21 19.61 -3.76
CA ALA A 426 -10.49 19.75 -2.49
C ALA A 426 -10.38 21.19 -1.99
N ARG A 427 -10.40 22.20 -2.87
CA ARG A 427 -10.25 23.63 -2.51
C ARG A 427 -11.21 24.09 -1.40
N PRO A 428 -12.55 23.93 -1.51
CA PRO A 428 -13.45 24.43 -0.46
C PRO A 428 -13.26 23.69 0.88
N LEU A 429 -12.86 22.42 0.82
CA LEU A 429 -12.59 21.60 2.00
C LEU A 429 -11.33 22.08 2.73
N ILE A 430 -10.23 22.34 1.99
CA ILE A 430 -8.98 22.80 2.59
C ILE A 430 -9.10 24.23 3.13
N GLU A 431 -9.78 25.12 2.42
CA GLU A 431 -10.01 26.50 2.87
C GLU A 431 -10.78 26.55 4.18
N THR A 432 -11.82 25.70 4.31
CA THR A 432 -12.60 25.57 5.54
C THR A 432 -11.73 25.03 6.66
N TRP A 433 -11.01 23.93 6.41
CA TRP A 433 -10.15 23.33 7.44
C TRP A 433 -9.05 24.27 7.93
N VAL A 434 -8.42 25.03 7.04
CA VAL A 434 -7.39 26.02 7.42
C VAL A 434 -7.99 27.17 8.18
N ARG A 435 -9.20 27.64 7.84
CA ARG A 435 -9.90 28.64 8.65
C ARG A 435 -10.11 28.13 10.08
N ASP A 436 -10.62 26.92 10.21
CA ASP A 436 -10.99 26.32 11.50
C ASP A 436 -9.78 25.95 12.36
N ASN A 437 -8.64 25.60 11.75
CA ASN A 437 -7.47 25.07 12.47
C ASN A 437 -6.24 26.00 12.46
N ARG A 438 -6.18 27.00 11.57
CA ARG A 438 -5.06 27.95 11.43
C ARG A 438 -5.51 29.40 11.52
N GLY A 439 -6.82 29.67 11.67
CA GLY A 439 -7.38 31.01 11.88
C GLY A 439 -6.90 31.65 13.19
N PRO A 440 -7.14 32.96 13.38
CA PRO A 440 -6.71 33.70 14.57
C PRO A 440 -7.14 33.05 15.88
N GLU A 441 -8.36 32.51 15.91
CA GLU A 441 -8.97 31.81 17.05
C GLU A 441 -8.27 30.48 17.36
N ALA A 442 -7.94 29.69 16.33
CA ALA A 442 -7.20 28.44 16.49
C ALA A 442 -5.74 28.67 16.90
N ARG A 443 -5.11 29.75 16.43
CA ARG A 443 -3.76 30.17 16.86
C ARG A 443 -3.73 30.60 18.32
N LEU A 444 -4.81 31.22 18.82
CA LEU A 444 -4.98 31.55 20.24
C LEU A 444 -5.16 30.29 21.11
N GLN A 445 -5.89 29.28 20.64
CA GLN A 445 -6.05 28.01 21.36
C GLN A 445 -4.78 27.15 21.41
N LEU A 446 -3.87 27.29 20.43
CA LEU A 446 -2.57 26.61 20.41
C LEU A 446 -1.50 27.31 21.27
N ALA A 447 -1.74 28.55 21.67
CA ALA A 447 -0.82 29.37 22.47
C ALA A 447 -1.13 29.30 23.99
N LEU A 448 -2.22 28.63 24.37
CA LEU A 448 -2.60 28.23 25.72
C LEU A 448 -2.23 26.77 25.93
#